data_AF-S4RSK5-F1
#
_entry.id   AF-S4RSK5-F1
#
_cell.length_a   1.000
_cell.length_b   1.000
_cell.length_c   1.000
_cell.angle_alpha   90.00
_cell.angle_beta   90.00
_cell.angle_gamma   90.00
#
_symmetry.space_group_name_H-M   'P 1'
#
loop_
_entity.id
_entity.type
_entity.pdbx_description
1 polymer ?
#
loop_
_entity_poly.entity_id
_entity_poly.type
_entity_poly.pdbx_seq_one_letter_code
_entity_poly.pdbx_strand_id
1 'polypeptide(L)'
;MQELPEKWNGLKKMAITVKHEVAPMQSLRVTIIRQKCVKFDLRQQEFREWFRAEAPFAYNSAQPYAMLDKVNREILALEREMAFLQESAALFEVGVPDFKALRLCRREASQLKSVWDLASFVRTSIDDWTGTQWRQINVDHMDSELRCFTKEVRTLDKEVRAWDVYAGLDALVRNMLTSLRAVTELQNPAIRDRHWLQLMGALQVTLEMCDDTTLAELLALQLHRVEEEVKNVVDKAVKEMSIEKVLTEIRQTWTAMEFSYEQHHRTGTPLLKSDEELIETLEENQVRRLSFKQN
;
A
#
# COMPACT_ATOMS: atom_id res chain seq x y z
N MET A 1 16.17 39.04 78.34
CA MET A 1 16.73 38.22 77.24
C MET A 1 16.11 36.80 77.14
N GLN A 2 15.24 36.34 78.05
CA GLN A 2 14.72 34.96 78.07
C GLN A 2 13.34 34.73 77.38
N GLU A 3 12.59 35.78 77.02
CA GLU A 3 11.22 35.60 76.48
C GLU A 3 11.16 34.93 75.09
N LEU A 4 12.12 35.19 74.21
CA LEU A 4 12.12 34.65 72.85
C LEU A 4 12.34 33.13 72.83
N PRO A 5 13.31 32.57 73.58
CA PRO A 5 13.45 31.13 73.76
C PRO A 5 12.19 30.44 74.30
N GLU A 6 11.49 31.05 75.26
CA GLU A 6 10.26 30.50 75.83
C GLU A 6 9.09 30.52 74.84
N LYS A 7 8.91 31.63 74.12
CA LYS A 7 7.92 31.75 73.04
C LYS A 7 8.19 30.74 71.92
N TRP A 8 9.45 30.52 71.55
CA TRP A 8 9.86 29.50 70.58
C TRP A 8 9.56 28.08 71.04
N ASN A 9 9.82 27.76 72.31
CA ASN A 9 9.49 26.46 72.89
C ASN A 9 7.98 26.24 72.97
N GLY A 10 7.20 27.28 73.27
CA GLY A 10 5.73 27.26 73.19
C GLY A 10 5.25 26.97 71.77
N LEU A 11 5.78 27.67 70.77
CA LEU A 11 5.45 27.45 69.35
C LEU A 11 5.78 26.02 68.90
N LYS A 12 6.94 25.48 69.30
CA LYS A 12 7.30 24.07 69.02
C LYS A 12 6.30 23.08 69.60
N LYS A 13 5.87 23.27 70.85
CA LYS A 13 4.87 22.40 71.49
C LYS A 13 3.52 22.48 70.78
N MET A 14 3.09 23.68 70.39
CA MET A 14 1.87 23.88 69.60
C MET A 14 1.98 23.17 68.24
N ALA A 15 3.10 23.32 67.52
CA ALA A 15 3.33 22.67 66.24
C ALA A 15 3.27 21.13 66.34
N ILE A 16 3.82 20.54 67.41
CA ILE A 16 3.76 19.09 67.65
C ILE A 16 2.32 18.63 67.95
N THR A 17 1.58 19.41 68.73
CA THR A 17 0.19 19.11 69.09
C THR A 17 -0.71 19.12 67.85
N VAL A 18 -0.63 20.19 67.05
CA VAL A 18 -1.34 20.30 65.77
C VAL A 18 -0.93 19.17 64.82
N LYS A 19 0.36 18.80 64.77
CA LYS A 19 0.82 17.65 63.97
C LYS A 19 0.16 16.33 64.41
N HIS A 20 0.01 16.09 65.71
CA HIS A 20 -0.67 14.90 66.23
C HIS A 20 -2.16 14.89 65.89
N GLU A 21 -2.84 16.04 65.98
CA GLU A 21 -4.26 16.17 65.65
C GLU A 21 -4.54 15.93 64.16
N VAL A 22 -3.64 16.39 63.28
CA VAL A 22 -3.79 16.27 61.83
C VAL A 22 -3.33 14.90 61.28
N ALA A 23 -2.43 14.20 61.98
CA ALA A 23 -1.92 12.89 61.59
C ALA A 23 -3.00 11.84 61.21
N PRO A 24 -4.10 11.63 61.98
CA PRO A 24 -5.13 10.67 61.59
C PRO A 24 -5.85 11.06 60.30
N MET A 25 -6.08 12.36 60.06
CA MET A 25 -6.70 12.84 58.82
C MET A 25 -5.79 12.63 57.62
N GLN A 26 -4.49 12.88 57.78
CA GLN A 26 -3.49 12.59 56.74
C GLN A 26 -3.41 11.10 56.42
N SER A 27 -3.39 10.24 57.44
CA SER A 27 -3.37 8.78 57.29
C SER A 27 -4.62 8.26 56.56
N LEU A 28 -5.80 8.80 56.88
CA LEU A 28 -7.04 8.49 56.16
C LEU A 28 -6.94 8.90 54.69
N ARG A 29 -6.42 10.10 54.41
CA ARG A 29 -6.27 10.60 53.04
C ARG A 29 -5.29 9.74 52.22
N VAL A 30 -4.16 9.34 52.82
CA VAL A 30 -3.21 8.40 52.21
C VAL A 30 -3.88 7.07 51.87
N THR A 31 -4.71 6.54 52.78
CA THR A 31 -5.44 5.28 52.56
C THR A 31 -6.41 5.40 51.38
N ILE A 32 -7.15 6.51 51.29
CA ILE A 32 -8.04 6.80 50.16
C ILE A 32 -7.27 6.92 48.84
N ILE A 33 -6.12 7.60 48.83
CA ILE A 33 -5.27 7.73 47.64
C ILE A 33 -4.79 6.35 47.18
N ARG A 34 -4.30 5.50 48.09
CA ARG A 34 -3.87 4.13 47.77
C ARG A 34 -5.01 3.31 47.17
N GLN A 35 -6.22 3.38 47.75
CA GLN A 35 -7.39 2.71 47.19
C GLN A 35 -7.76 3.21 45.80
N LYS A 36 -7.65 4.52 45.54
CA LYS A 36 -7.85 5.09 44.20
C LYS A 36 -6.80 4.61 43.21
N CYS A 37 -5.53 4.50 43.60
CA CYS A 37 -4.48 3.93 42.76
C CYS A 37 -4.79 2.50 42.34
N VAL A 38 -5.23 1.64 43.26
CA VAL A 38 -5.60 0.25 42.95
C VAL A 38 -6.81 0.20 42.00
N LYS A 39 -7.83 1.02 42.24
CA LYS A 39 -9.00 1.09 41.36
C LYS A 39 -8.66 1.60 39.97
N PHE A 40 -7.80 2.62 39.87
CA PHE A 40 -7.34 3.14 38.59
C PHE A 40 -6.49 2.12 37.84
N ASP A 41 -5.67 1.34 38.56
CA ASP A 41 -4.87 0.26 37.98
C ASP A 41 -5.75 -0.82 37.33
N LEU A 42 -6.84 -1.24 37.98
CA LEU A 42 -7.82 -2.15 37.38
C LEU A 42 -8.47 -1.53 36.13
N ARG A 43 -8.89 -0.27 36.24
CA ARG A 43 -9.56 0.44 35.14
C ARG A 43 -8.67 0.61 33.90
N GLN A 44 -7.36 0.83 34.05
CA GLN A 44 -6.46 0.89 32.89
C GLN A 44 -6.30 -0.47 32.19
N GLN A 45 -6.42 -1.59 32.92
CA GLN A 45 -6.38 -2.94 32.33
C GLN A 45 -7.68 -3.22 31.56
N GLU A 46 -8.83 -2.89 32.15
CA GLU A 46 -10.13 -2.97 31.46
C GLU A 46 -10.13 -2.11 30.19
N PHE A 47 -9.60 -0.88 30.28
CA PHE A 47 -9.45 0.00 29.12
C PHE A 47 -8.54 -0.61 28.06
N ARG A 48 -7.47 -1.30 28.45
CA ARG A 48 -6.56 -1.96 27.50
C ARG A 48 -7.26 -3.06 26.71
N GLU A 49 -8.10 -3.86 27.36
CA GLU A 49 -8.91 -4.89 26.71
C GLU A 49 -9.92 -4.27 25.75
N TRP A 50 -10.64 -3.25 26.21
CA TRP A 50 -11.57 -2.48 25.38
C TRP A 50 -10.87 -1.87 24.16
N PHE A 51 -9.70 -1.26 24.33
CA PHE A 51 -8.91 -0.66 23.26
C PHE A 51 -8.50 -1.69 22.20
N ARG A 52 -8.13 -2.92 22.59
CA ARG A 52 -7.80 -3.98 21.63
C ARG A 52 -9.00 -4.41 20.79
N ALA A 53 -10.20 -4.37 21.35
CA ALA A 53 -11.43 -4.75 20.66
C ALA A 53 -11.98 -3.63 19.76
N GLU A 54 -11.87 -2.38 20.21
CA GLU A 54 -12.56 -1.24 19.59
C GLU A 54 -11.66 -0.33 18.75
N ALA A 55 -10.34 -0.39 18.89
CA ALA A 55 -9.46 0.41 18.04
C ALA A 55 -9.35 -0.21 16.63
N PRO A 56 -9.16 0.60 15.58
CA PRO A 56 -9.21 0.13 14.19
C PRO A 56 -7.90 -0.55 13.76
N PHE A 57 -7.62 -1.72 14.33
CA PHE A 57 -6.46 -2.54 13.95
C PHE A 57 -6.66 -3.30 12.64
N ALA A 58 -7.91 -3.53 12.24
CA ALA A 58 -8.27 -4.24 11.02
C ALA A 58 -8.30 -3.29 9.81
N TYR A 59 -7.78 -3.71 8.67
CA TYR A 59 -7.74 -2.91 7.44
C TYR A 59 -9.14 -2.55 6.90
N ASN A 60 -10.12 -3.40 7.19
CA ASN A 60 -11.52 -3.25 6.78
C ASN A 60 -12.39 -2.52 7.83
N SER A 61 -11.78 -1.85 8.81
CA SER A 61 -12.53 -1.12 9.84
C SER A 61 -13.40 -0.03 9.20
N ALA A 62 -14.70 -0.04 9.51
CA ALA A 62 -15.61 1.00 9.07
C ALA A 62 -15.36 2.29 9.86
N GLN A 63 -15.15 3.41 9.16
CA GLN A 63 -14.89 4.74 9.76
C GLN A 63 -13.73 4.77 10.79
N PRO A 64 -12.50 4.47 10.37
CA PRO A 64 -11.33 4.36 11.27
C PRO A 64 -11.06 5.65 12.05
N TYR A 65 -11.28 6.83 11.46
CA TYR A 65 -11.09 8.12 12.13
C TYR A 65 -12.09 8.35 13.27
N ALA A 66 -13.35 7.99 13.09
CA ALA A 66 -14.36 8.11 14.15
C ALA A 66 -14.02 7.20 15.35
N MET A 67 -13.52 5.99 15.07
CA MET A 67 -13.02 5.06 16.09
C MET A 67 -11.80 5.64 16.81
N LEU A 68 -10.82 6.18 16.09
CA LEU A 68 -9.64 6.84 16.68
C LEU A 68 -10.02 8.05 17.53
N ASP A 69 -10.98 8.86 17.12
CA ASP A 69 -11.46 10.01 17.89
C ASP A 69 -12.18 9.59 19.16
N LYS A 70 -12.96 8.51 19.12
CA LYS A 70 -13.58 7.90 20.31
C LYS A 70 -12.50 7.42 21.28
N VAL A 71 -11.55 6.63 20.80
CA VAL A 71 -10.42 6.12 21.57
C VAL A 71 -9.59 7.26 22.17
N ASN A 72 -9.26 8.28 21.39
CA ASN A 72 -8.47 9.43 21.87
C ASN A 72 -9.18 10.20 22.99
N ARG A 73 -10.51 10.38 22.90
CA ARG A 73 -11.30 11.00 23.96
C ARG A 73 -11.23 10.21 25.27
N GLU A 74 -11.38 8.88 25.21
CA GLU A 74 -11.29 8.03 26.39
C GLU A 74 -9.88 8.03 26.99
N ILE A 75 -8.82 7.98 26.16
CA ILE A 75 -7.43 8.07 26.64
C ILE A 75 -7.21 9.43 27.33
N LEU A 76 -7.67 10.54 26.76
CA LEU A 76 -7.55 11.86 27.37
C LEU A 76 -8.28 11.95 28.72
N ALA A 77 -9.44 11.32 28.85
CA ALA A 77 -10.17 11.28 30.11
C ALA A 77 -9.38 10.51 31.19
N LEU A 78 -8.84 9.35 30.85
CA LEU A 78 -8.01 8.54 31.76
C LEU A 78 -6.69 9.24 32.11
N GLU A 79 -6.05 9.94 31.17
CA GLU A 79 -4.83 10.70 31.44
C GLU A 79 -5.07 11.88 32.38
N ARG A 80 -6.23 12.56 32.28
CA ARG A 80 -6.62 13.61 33.23
C ARG A 80 -6.83 13.05 34.63
N GLU A 81 -7.52 11.91 34.74
CA GLU A 81 -7.72 11.22 36.02
C GLU A 81 -6.40 10.75 36.62
N MET A 82 -5.51 10.20 35.80
CA MET A 82 -4.15 9.82 36.18
C MET A 82 -3.35 11.01 36.71
N ALA A 83 -3.36 12.14 36.00
CA ALA A 83 -2.62 13.34 36.39
C ALA A 83 -3.12 13.88 37.74
N PHE A 84 -4.45 13.96 37.93
CA PHE A 84 -5.05 14.36 39.20
C PHE A 84 -4.68 13.43 40.36
N LEU A 85 -4.64 12.12 40.10
CA LEU A 85 -4.23 11.12 41.09
C LEU A 85 -2.74 11.24 41.44
N GLN A 86 -1.89 11.47 40.45
CA GLN A 86 -0.45 11.67 40.63
C GLN A 86 -0.16 12.93 41.45
N GLU A 87 -0.83 14.04 41.16
CA GLU A 87 -0.74 15.28 41.94
C GLU A 87 -1.19 15.07 43.38
N SER A 88 -2.35 14.42 43.56
CA SER A 88 -2.88 14.08 44.89
C SER A 88 -1.93 13.19 45.67
N ALA A 89 -1.29 12.22 45.03
CA ALA A 89 -0.35 11.31 45.68
C ALA A 89 0.98 11.98 46.02
N ALA A 90 1.49 12.85 45.13
CA ALA A 90 2.69 13.63 45.37
C ALA A 90 2.55 14.55 46.59
N LEU A 91 1.38 15.19 46.77
CA LEU A 91 1.08 16.04 47.93
C LEU A 91 1.20 15.31 49.28
N PHE A 92 0.95 14.01 49.30
CA PHE A 92 1.01 13.18 50.51
C PHE A 92 2.18 12.18 50.51
N GLU A 93 3.15 12.36 49.60
CA GLU A 93 4.33 11.49 49.44
C GLU A 93 3.98 10.00 49.28
N VAL A 94 2.85 9.72 48.64
CA VAL A 94 2.37 8.36 48.36
C VAL A 94 2.96 7.88 47.03
N GLY A 95 3.66 6.75 47.06
CA GLY A 95 4.14 6.10 45.83
C GLY A 95 2.97 5.68 44.94
N VAL A 96 3.00 6.12 43.67
CA VAL A 96 2.00 5.77 42.65
C VAL A 96 2.57 4.67 41.75
N PRO A 97 1.80 3.62 41.43
CA PRO A 97 2.18 2.63 40.44
C PRO A 97 2.48 3.27 39.07
N ASP A 98 3.36 2.65 38.29
CA ASP A 98 3.60 3.10 36.92
C ASP A 98 2.47 2.61 36.01
N PHE A 99 1.62 3.52 35.53
CA PHE A 99 0.46 3.23 34.69
C PHE A 99 0.88 2.95 33.24
N LYS A 100 1.65 1.87 33.04
CA LYS A 100 2.26 1.50 31.76
C LYS A 100 1.23 1.17 30.68
N ALA A 101 0.10 0.56 31.04
CA ALA A 101 -0.91 0.11 30.08
C ALA A 101 -1.55 1.31 29.35
N LEU A 102 -1.88 2.37 30.10
CA LEU A 102 -2.44 3.60 29.50
C LEU A 102 -1.43 4.28 28.56
N ARG A 103 -0.17 4.41 28.97
CA ARG A 103 0.90 4.97 28.12
C ARG A 103 1.12 4.18 26.85
N LEU A 104 1.05 2.85 26.93
CA LEU A 104 1.13 1.97 25.76
C LEU A 104 -0.05 2.21 24.81
N CYS A 105 -1.29 2.27 25.33
CA CYS A 105 -2.46 2.56 24.50
C CYS A 105 -2.35 3.93 23.81
N ARG A 106 -1.82 4.95 24.50
CA ARG A 106 -1.55 6.27 23.91
C ARG A 106 -0.56 6.18 22.74
N ARG A 107 0.54 5.43 22.91
CA ARG A 107 1.53 5.23 21.83
C ARG A 107 0.91 4.47 20.65
N GLU A 108 0.23 3.35 20.92
CA GLU A 108 -0.44 2.53 19.89
C GLU A 108 -1.50 3.35 19.13
N ALA A 109 -2.28 4.19 19.82
CA ALA A 109 -3.28 5.07 19.19
C ALA A 109 -2.64 6.09 18.23
N SER A 110 -1.53 6.71 18.63
CA SER A 110 -0.79 7.64 17.77
C SER A 110 -0.22 6.94 16.54
N GLN A 111 0.36 5.74 16.71
CA GLN A 111 0.85 4.93 15.61
C GLN A 111 -0.28 4.50 14.67
N LEU A 112 -1.43 4.05 15.20
CA LEU A 112 -2.61 3.72 14.40
C LEU A 112 -3.07 4.92 13.56
N LYS A 113 -3.09 6.13 14.13
CA LYS A 113 -3.41 7.34 13.38
C LYS A 113 -2.46 7.55 12.20
N SER A 114 -1.15 7.42 12.42
CA SER A 114 -0.16 7.55 11.34
C SER A 114 -0.36 6.52 10.22
N VAL A 115 -0.70 5.28 10.56
CA VAL A 115 -0.97 4.24 9.55
C VAL A 115 -2.23 4.53 8.75
N TRP A 116 -3.31 4.94 9.44
CA TRP A 116 -4.56 5.27 8.77
C TRP A 116 -4.46 6.52 7.92
N ASP A 117 -3.62 7.49 8.29
CA ASP A 117 -3.31 8.66 7.46
C ASP A 117 -2.61 8.25 6.18
N LEU A 118 -1.57 7.42 6.27
CA LEU A 118 -0.89 6.91 5.09
C LEU A 118 -1.83 6.04 4.23
N ALA A 119 -2.64 5.17 4.86
CA ALA A 119 -3.59 4.33 4.14
C ALA A 119 -4.66 5.15 3.40
N SER A 120 -5.16 6.21 4.03
CA SER A 120 -6.14 7.10 3.41
C SER A 120 -5.51 7.87 2.27
N PHE A 121 -4.30 8.40 2.45
CA PHE A 121 -3.56 9.11 1.42
C PHE A 121 -3.25 8.24 0.19
N VAL A 122 -2.80 7.01 0.41
CA VAL A 122 -2.54 6.05 -0.68
C VAL A 122 -3.84 5.71 -1.41
N ARG A 123 -4.93 5.45 -0.68
CA ARG A 123 -6.24 5.15 -1.29
C ARG A 123 -6.75 6.32 -2.13
N THR A 124 -6.75 7.54 -1.60
CA THR A 124 -7.18 8.72 -2.37
C THR A 124 -6.31 8.95 -3.60
N SER A 125 -4.99 8.74 -3.49
CA SER A 125 -4.08 8.87 -4.64
C SER A 125 -4.39 7.84 -5.73
N ILE A 126 -4.69 6.60 -5.36
CA ILE A 126 -5.12 5.57 -6.31
C ILE A 126 -6.48 5.90 -6.90
N ASP A 127 -7.44 6.35 -6.08
CA ASP A 127 -8.77 6.75 -6.52
C ASP A 127 -8.68 7.89 -7.55
N ASP A 128 -7.80 8.87 -7.35
CA ASP A 128 -7.53 9.94 -8.32
C ASP A 128 -7.03 9.39 -9.66
N TRP A 129 -6.23 8.32 -9.66
CA TRP A 129 -5.76 7.68 -10.89
C TRP A 129 -6.84 6.86 -11.58
N THR A 130 -7.81 6.31 -10.85
CA THR A 130 -8.82 5.38 -11.40
C THR A 130 -9.67 6.00 -12.50
N GLY A 131 -9.88 7.33 -12.48
CA GLY A 131 -10.59 8.08 -13.52
C GLY A 131 -9.78 8.34 -14.80
N THR A 132 -8.50 7.98 -14.84
CA THR A 132 -7.63 8.22 -16.00
C THR A 132 -8.01 7.28 -17.15
N GLN A 133 -8.22 7.84 -18.34
CA GLN A 133 -8.51 7.08 -19.56
C GLN A 133 -7.28 6.27 -20.02
N TRP A 134 -7.50 5.10 -20.61
CA TRP A 134 -6.47 4.16 -21.07
C TRP A 134 -5.31 4.81 -21.82
N ARG A 135 -5.63 5.68 -22.79
CA ARG A 135 -4.65 6.38 -23.63
C ARG A 135 -3.82 7.43 -22.88
N GLN A 136 -4.29 7.86 -21.72
CA GLN A 136 -3.67 8.91 -20.89
C GLN A 136 -2.96 8.33 -19.65
N ILE A 137 -3.02 7.01 -19.44
CA ILE A 137 -2.37 6.36 -18.30
C ILE A 137 -0.85 6.51 -18.43
N ASN A 138 -0.27 7.28 -17.53
CA ASN A 138 1.17 7.42 -17.37
C ASN A 138 1.66 6.42 -16.31
N VAL A 139 2.06 5.22 -16.76
CA VAL A 139 2.46 4.15 -15.84
C VAL A 139 3.77 4.46 -15.11
N ASP A 140 4.72 5.14 -15.76
CA ASP A 140 6.02 5.48 -15.15
C ASP A 140 5.85 6.43 -13.95
N HIS A 141 4.97 7.43 -14.10
CA HIS A 141 4.66 8.35 -13.01
C HIS A 141 3.99 7.61 -11.83
N MET A 142 2.97 6.80 -12.12
CA MET A 142 2.24 6.04 -11.08
C MET A 142 3.14 5.01 -10.38
N ASP A 143 4.01 4.30 -11.12
CA ASP A 143 4.98 3.34 -10.55
C ASP A 143 5.98 4.05 -9.62
N SER A 144 6.46 5.23 -10.00
CA SER A 144 7.33 6.05 -9.15
C SER A 144 6.63 6.43 -7.84
N GLU A 145 5.39 6.89 -7.89
CA GLU A 145 4.60 7.24 -6.69
C GLU A 145 4.36 6.02 -5.79
N LEU A 146 3.98 4.87 -6.35
CA LEU A 146 3.80 3.63 -5.58
C LEU A 146 5.11 3.15 -4.92
N ARG A 147 6.26 3.35 -5.56
CA ARG A 147 7.57 3.07 -4.95
C ARG A 147 7.85 4.03 -3.80
N CYS A 148 7.44 5.29 -3.89
CA CYS A 148 7.50 6.23 -2.77
C CYS A 148 6.61 5.75 -1.62
N PHE A 149 5.35 5.39 -1.88
CA PHE A 149 4.46 4.82 -0.86
C PHE A 149 5.03 3.55 -0.23
N THR A 150 5.65 2.67 -1.00
CA THR A 150 6.33 1.48 -0.46
C THR A 150 7.44 1.84 0.53
N LYS A 151 8.19 2.91 0.26
CA LYS A 151 9.23 3.40 1.19
C LYS A 151 8.59 3.97 2.46
N GLU A 152 7.54 4.78 2.33
CA GLU A 152 6.81 5.36 3.46
C GLU A 152 6.14 4.31 4.34
N VAL A 153 5.52 3.28 3.75
CA VAL A 153 4.98 2.14 4.51
C VAL A 153 6.10 1.47 5.33
N ARG A 154 7.31 1.36 4.78
CA ARG A 154 8.45 0.75 5.48
C ARG A 154 9.05 1.63 6.58
N THR A 155 8.86 2.94 6.56
CA THR A 155 9.34 3.85 7.64
C THR A 155 8.47 3.78 8.89
N LEU A 156 7.25 3.21 8.79
CA LEU A 156 6.42 2.91 9.94
C LEU A 156 7.14 2.00 10.95
N ASP A 157 6.84 2.19 12.23
CA ASP A 157 7.45 1.46 13.34
C ASP A 157 7.30 -0.07 13.16
N LYS A 158 8.27 -0.85 13.63
CA LYS A 158 8.25 -2.32 13.51
C LYS A 158 7.05 -2.94 14.22
N GLU A 159 6.62 -2.35 15.33
CA GLU A 159 5.46 -2.80 16.11
C GLU A 159 4.16 -2.76 15.29
N VAL A 160 4.04 -1.78 14.39
CA VAL A 160 2.88 -1.58 13.52
C VAL A 160 2.73 -2.70 12.49
N ARG A 161 3.84 -3.34 12.09
CA ARG A 161 3.86 -4.36 11.03
C ARG A 161 3.09 -5.62 11.40
N ALA A 162 2.83 -5.83 12.70
CA ALA A 162 2.02 -6.94 13.19
C ALA A 162 0.51 -6.68 13.04
N TRP A 163 0.08 -5.47 12.71
CA TRP A 163 -1.32 -5.10 12.61
C TRP A 163 -1.88 -5.37 11.22
N ASP A 164 -3.12 -5.82 11.16
CA ASP A 164 -3.82 -6.14 9.91
C ASP A 164 -3.95 -4.90 9.00
N VAL A 165 -4.15 -3.71 9.56
CA VAL A 165 -4.15 -2.45 8.80
C VAL A 165 -2.85 -2.21 8.02
N TYR A 166 -1.69 -2.58 8.59
CA TYR A 166 -0.41 -2.50 7.88
C TYR A 166 -0.35 -3.53 6.76
N ALA A 167 -0.72 -4.78 7.05
CA ALA A 167 -0.70 -5.87 6.08
C ALA A 167 -1.61 -5.56 4.87
N GLY A 168 -2.81 -5.01 5.12
CA GLY A 168 -3.72 -4.58 4.07
C GLY A 168 -3.19 -3.41 3.24
N LEU A 169 -2.55 -2.43 3.88
CA LEU A 169 -1.91 -1.31 3.18
C LEU A 169 -0.74 -1.78 2.29
N ASP A 170 0.16 -2.61 2.82
CA ASP A 170 1.28 -3.19 2.08
C ASP A 170 0.78 -4.03 0.90
N ALA A 171 -0.25 -4.86 1.11
CA ALA A 171 -0.86 -5.64 0.06
C ALA A 171 -1.51 -4.78 -1.02
N LEU A 172 -2.18 -3.69 -0.65
CA LEU A 172 -2.77 -2.75 -1.61
C LEU A 172 -1.70 -2.12 -2.51
N VAL A 173 -0.61 -1.60 -1.94
CA VAL A 173 0.49 -1.01 -2.72
C VAL A 173 1.15 -2.05 -3.62
N ARG A 174 1.42 -3.26 -3.09
CA ARG A 174 2.03 -4.35 -3.87
C ARG A 174 1.14 -4.81 -5.03
N ASN A 175 -0.15 -5.02 -4.77
CA ASN A 175 -1.10 -5.46 -5.80
C ASN A 175 -1.27 -4.39 -6.88
N MET A 176 -1.24 -3.10 -6.50
CA MET A 176 -1.29 -2.00 -7.46
C MET A 176 -0.03 -1.95 -8.34
N LEU A 177 1.17 -2.13 -7.76
CA LEU A 177 2.43 -2.23 -8.53
C LEU A 177 2.37 -3.37 -9.55
N THR A 178 1.92 -4.57 -9.15
CA THR A 178 1.78 -5.70 -10.08
C THR A 178 0.74 -5.39 -11.16
N SER A 179 -0.39 -4.78 -10.80
CA SER A 179 -1.44 -4.43 -11.77
C SER A 179 -0.93 -3.40 -12.78
N LEU A 180 -0.17 -2.39 -12.34
CA LEU A 180 0.43 -1.40 -13.24
C LEU A 180 1.46 -2.01 -14.19
N ARG A 181 2.29 -2.96 -13.74
CA ARG A 181 3.20 -3.69 -14.64
C ARG A 181 2.44 -4.42 -15.74
N ALA A 182 1.34 -5.09 -15.40
CA ALA A 182 0.47 -5.71 -16.39
C ALA A 182 -0.15 -4.68 -17.35
N VAL A 183 -0.55 -3.50 -16.85
CA VAL A 183 -1.02 -2.39 -17.70
C VAL A 183 0.07 -1.94 -18.69
N THR A 184 1.33 -1.79 -18.23
CA THR A 184 2.45 -1.44 -19.12
C THR A 184 2.63 -2.47 -20.23
N GLU A 185 2.56 -3.76 -19.91
CA GLU A 185 2.70 -4.83 -20.91
C GLU A 185 1.54 -4.81 -21.92
N LEU A 186 0.31 -4.54 -21.44
CA LEU A 186 -0.88 -4.44 -22.29
C LEU A 186 -0.92 -3.17 -23.16
N GLN A 187 -0.19 -2.10 -22.80
CA GLN A 187 -0.02 -0.91 -23.64
C GLN A 187 0.89 -1.16 -24.86
N ASN A 188 1.49 -2.35 -25.00
CA ASN A 188 2.30 -2.69 -26.16
C ASN A 188 1.49 -2.60 -27.47
N PRO A 189 1.97 -1.89 -28.50
CA PRO A 189 1.25 -1.71 -29.77
C PRO A 189 1.05 -3.01 -30.57
N ALA A 190 1.71 -4.11 -30.20
CA ALA A 190 1.46 -5.42 -30.76
C ALA A 190 0.08 -5.99 -30.36
N ILE A 191 -0.47 -5.52 -29.24
CA ILE A 191 -1.79 -5.92 -28.74
C ILE A 191 -2.89 -5.37 -29.67
N ARG A 192 -3.90 -6.20 -29.92
CA ARG A 192 -5.02 -5.97 -30.85
C ARG A 192 -6.27 -6.63 -30.27
N ASP A 193 -7.43 -6.35 -30.85
CA ASP A 193 -8.73 -6.84 -30.36
C ASP A 193 -8.77 -8.36 -30.14
N ARG A 194 -8.11 -9.15 -31.00
CA ARG A 194 -7.99 -10.61 -30.83
C ARG A 194 -7.30 -11.03 -29.53
N HIS A 195 -6.30 -10.27 -29.09
CA HIS A 195 -5.54 -10.52 -27.87
C HIS A 195 -6.37 -10.13 -26.64
N TRP A 196 -7.12 -9.03 -26.73
CA TRP A 196 -8.07 -8.65 -25.69
C TRP A 196 -9.16 -9.71 -25.51
N LEU A 197 -9.72 -10.24 -26.61
CA LEU A 197 -10.69 -11.33 -26.54
C LEU A 197 -10.12 -12.60 -25.89
N GLN A 198 -8.85 -12.94 -26.17
CA GLN A 198 -8.17 -14.07 -25.51
C GLN A 198 -8.04 -13.84 -24.00
N LEU A 199 -7.63 -12.63 -23.60
CA LEU A 199 -7.50 -12.25 -22.19
C LEU A 199 -8.85 -12.30 -21.48
N MET A 200 -9.91 -11.76 -22.09
CA MET A 200 -11.27 -11.79 -21.57
C MET A 200 -11.81 -13.22 -21.43
N GLY A 201 -11.50 -14.09 -22.40
CA GLY A 201 -11.84 -15.52 -22.33
C GLY A 201 -11.14 -16.24 -21.18
N ALA A 202 -9.87 -15.92 -20.91
CA ALA A 202 -9.12 -16.48 -19.78
C ALA A 202 -9.66 -15.96 -18.43
N LEU A 203 -10.07 -14.70 -18.38
CA LEU A 203 -10.58 -14.05 -17.17
C LEU A 203 -12.04 -14.35 -16.86
N GLN A 204 -12.81 -14.85 -17.83
CA GLN A 204 -14.26 -14.96 -17.77
C GLN A 204 -14.95 -13.61 -17.48
N VAL A 205 -14.33 -12.51 -17.90
CA VAL A 205 -14.87 -11.15 -17.78
C VAL A 205 -15.04 -10.58 -19.18
N THR A 206 -16.10 -9.82 -19.40
CA THR A 206 -16.33 -9.09 -20.65
C THR A 206 -15.97 -7.62 -20.46
N LEU A 207 -14.86 -7.18 -21.07
CA LEU A 207 -14.51 -5.78 -21.19
C LEU A 207 -14.27 -5.49 -22.67
N GLU A 208 -15.07 -4.59 -23.23
CA GLU A 208 -14.85 -4.05 -24.56
C GLU A 208 -13.91 -2.86 -24.45
N MET A 209 -12.71 -2.99 -25.01
CA MET A 209 -11.74 -1.90 -24.99
C MET A 209 -12.23 -0.77 -25.89
N CYS A 210 -12.72 0.29 -25.26
CA CYS A 210 -13.09 1.54 -25.91
C CYS A 210 -12.11 2.66 -25.55
N ASP A 211 -12.12 3.75 -26.30
CA ASP A 211 -11.30 4.93 -26.00
C ASP A 211 -11.60 5.55 -24.64
N ASP A 212 -12.82 5.30 -24.12
CA ASP A 212 -13.29 5.74 -22.81
C ASP A 212 -12.92 4.77 -21.66
N THR A 213 -12.25 3.65 -21.96
CA THR A 213 -11.87 2.66 -20.92
C THR A 213 -11.00 3.34 -19.87
N THR A 214 -11.34 3.16 -18.61
CA THR A 214 -10.64 3.81 -17.48
C THR A 214 -9.69 2.85 -16.76
N LEU A 215 -8.74 3.40 -16.00
CA LEU A 215 -7.88 2.61 -15.11
C LEU A 215 -8.72 1.83 -14.09
N ALA A 216 -9.84 2.38 -13.61
CA ALA A 216 -10.78 1.68 -12.74
C ALA A 216 -11.22 0.31 -13.30
N GLU A 217 -11.64 0.29 -14.55
CA GLU A 217 -12.16 -0.91 -15.23
C GLU A 217 -11.06 -1.95 -15.41
N LEU A 218 -9.82 -1.51 -15.69
CA LEU A 218 -8.66 -2.39 -15.82
C LEU A 218 -8.23 -2.97 -14.48
N LEU A 219 -8.25 -2.17 -13.40
CA LEU A 219 -7.97 -2.65 -12.06
C LEU A 219 -9.04 -3.61 -11.54
N ALA A 220 -10.30 -3.45 -11.98
CA ALA A 220 -11.40 -4.35 -11.65
C ALA A 220 -11.18 -5.78 -12.21
N LEU A 221 -10.39 -5.93 -13.27
CA LEU A 221 -9.95 -7.24 -13.79
C LEU A 221 -8.99 -7.96 -12.84
N GLN A 222 -8.52 -7.31 -11.78
CA GLN A 222 -7.58 -7.85 -10.81
C GLN A 222 -6.33 -8.41 -11.50
N LEU A 223 -5.73 -7.63 -12.41
CA LEU A 223 -4.59 -8.04 -13.23
C LEU A 223 -3.43 -8.66 -12.43
N HIS A 224 -3.25 -8.24 -11.17
CA HIS A 224 -2.29 -8.85 -10.23
C HIS A 224 -2.49 -10.36 -9.97
N ARG A 225 -3.65 -10.93 -10.29
CA ARG A 225 -3.94 -12.36 -10.16
C ARG A 225 -3.64 -13.15 -11.42
N VAL A 226 -3.46 -12.47 -12.55
CA VAL A 226 -3.32 -13.07 -13.89
C VAL A 226 -2.10 -12.54 -14.64
N GLU A 227 -1.06 -12.15 -13.90
CA GLU A 227 0.20 -11.62 -14.45
C GLU A 227 0.78 -12.56 -15.53
N GLU A 228 0.77 -13.87 -15.28
CA GLU A 228 1.26 -14.87 -16.24
C GLU A 228 0.43 -14.94 -17.54
N GLU A 229 -0.90 -14.85 -17.44
CA GLU A 229 -1.78 -14.87 -18.62
C GLU A 229 -1.62 -13.60 -19.45
N VAL A 230 -1.53 -12.44 -18.80
CA VAL A 230 -1.24 -11.16 -19.46
C VAL A 230 0.08 -11.26 -20.22
N LYS A 231 1.14 -11.72 -19.56
CA LYS A 231 2.46 -11.87 -20.16
C LYS A 231 2.44 -12.83 -21.35
N ASN A 232 1.77 -13.97 -21.24
CA ASN A 232 1.65 -14.94 -22.32
C ASN A 232 0.94 -14.35 -23.55
N VAL A 233 -0.12 -13.57 -23.34
CA VAL A 233 -0.85 -12.90 -24.43
C VAL A 233 0.02 -11.82 -25.08
N VAL A 234 0.75 -11.04 -24.29
CA VAL A 234 1.67 -10.01 -24.79
C VAL A 234 2.83 -10.63 -25.58
N ASP A 235 3.43 -11.71 -25.08
CA ASP A 235 4.51 -12.42 -25.77
C ASP A 235 4.04 -13.01 -27.11
N LYS A 236 2.82 -13.56 -27.15
CA LYS A 236 2.19 -14.01 -28.41
C LYS A 236 1.99 -12.84 -29.37
N ALA A 237 1.42 -11.74 -28.91
CA ALA A 237 1.18 -10.56 -29.73
C ALA A 237 2.48 -10.00 -30.33
N VAL A 238 3.55 -9.91 -29.53
CA VAL A 238 4.87 -9.44 -29.99
C VAL A 238 5.48 -10.38 -31.04
N LYS A 239 5.35 -11.70 -30.86
CA LYS A 239 5.77 -12.69 -31.86
C LYS A 239 4.95 -12.58 -33.14
N GLU A 240 3.64 -12.42 -33.05
CA GLU A 240 2.79 -12.23 -34.23
C GLU A 240 3.16 -10.97 -35.00
N MET A 241 3.40 -9.85 -34.29
CA MET A 241 3.84 -8.60 -34.91
C MET A 241 5.20 -8.75 -35.61
N SER A 242 6.15 -9.51 -35.04
CA SER A 242 7.44 -9.74 -35.69
C SER A 242 7.30 -10.61 -36.94
N ILE A 243 6.46 -11.64 -36.91
CA ILE A 243 6.13 -12.46 -38.08
C ILE A 243 5.47 -11.60 -39.17
N GLU A 244 4.52 -10.75 -38.82
CA GLU A 244 3.85 -9.86 -39.78
C GLU A 244 4.81 -8.85 -40.42
N LYS A 245 5.80 -8.35 -39.68
CA LYS A 245 6.87 -7.50 -40.25
C LYS A 245 7.68 -8.27 -41.29
N VAL A 246 8.13 -9.48 -40.96
CA VAL A 246 8.88 -10.32 -41.92
C VAL A 246 8.03 -10.67 -43.15
N LEU A 247 6.75 -10.99 -42.96
CA LEU A 247 5.83 -11.25 -44.08
C LEU A 247 5.64 -10.00 -44.97
N THR A 248 5.64 -8.82 -44.37
CA THR A 248 5.56 -7.54 -45.10
C THR A 248 6.83 -7.27 -45.89
N GLU A 249 8.01 -7.52 -45.30
CA GLU A 249 9.30 -7.43 -45.98
C GLU A 249 9.37 -8.40 -47.16
N ILE A 250 9.01 -9.67 -46.95
CA ILE A 250 8.91 -10.68 -48.01
C ILE A 250 8.00 -10.16 -49.14
N ARG A 251 6.81 -9.65 -48.80
CA ARG A 251 5.89 -9.10 -49.80
C ARG A 251 6.51 -7.93 -50.57
N GLN A 252 7.21 -7.03 -49.90
CA GLN A 252 7.89 -5.89 -50.54
C GLN A 252 8.99 -6.36 -51.49
N THR A 253 9.83 -7.31 -51.06
CA THR A 253 10.87 -7.93 -51.91
C THR A 253 10.26 -8.51 -53.18
N TRP A 254 9.21 -9.33 -53.07
CA TRP A 254 8.56 -9.95 -54.23
C TRP A 254 7.74 -8.98 -55.08
N THR A 255 7.36 -7.82 -54.55
CA THR A 255 6.68 -6.77 -55.35
C THR A 255 7.69 -5.99 -56.19
N ALA A 256 8.93 -5.87 -55.72
CA ALA A 256 10.00 -5.14 -56.42
C ALA A 256 10.86 -6.03 -57.34
N MET A 257 10.90 -7.34 -57.10
CA MET A 257 11.66 -8.28 -57.93
C MET A 257 11.01 -8.48 -59.30
N GLU A 258 11.83 -8.41 -60.35
CA GLU A 258 11.43 -8.65 -61.73
C GLU A 258 12.36 -9.70 -62.36
N PHE A 259 11.83 -10.49 -63.29
CA PHE A 259 12.64 -11.45 -64.04
C PHE A 259 13.53 -10.74 -65.06
N SER A 260 14.81 -11.11 -65.08
CA SER A 260 15.75 -10.62 -66.09
C SER A 260 15.79 -11.56 -67.31
N TYR A 261 15.90 -10.97 -68.51
CA TYR A 261 15.87 -11.71 -69.77
C TYR A 261 17.10 -11.38 -70.63
N GLU A 262 17.66 -12.39 -71.29
CA GLU A 262 18.75 -12.27 -72.26
C GLU A 262 18.27 -12.74 -73.65
N GLN A 263 18.77 -12.15 -74.74
CA GLN A 263 18.32 -12.56 -76.08
C GLN A 263 19.06 -13.81 -76.57
N HIS A 264 18.32 -14.77 -77.14
CA HIS A 264 18.91 -15.94 -77.76
C HIS A 264 19.70 -15.56 -79.03
N HIS A 265 20.99 -15.89 -79.04
CA HIS A 265 21.96 -15.51 -80.08
C HIS A 265 21.58 -15.93 -81.52
N ARG A 266 20.73 -16.95 -81.68
CA ARG A 266 20.34 -17.48 -83.02
C ARG A 266 18.91 -17.15 -83.47
N THR A 267 18.03 -16.78 -82.55
CA THR A 267 16.58 -16.65 -82.83
C THR A 267 16.00 -15.33 -82.33
N GLY A 268 16.76 -14.53 -81.58
CA GLY A 268 16.31 -13.25 -81.03
C GLY A 268 15.23 -13.36 -79.95
N THR A 269 14.81 -14.57 -79.58
CA THR A 269 13.81 -14.82 -78.54
C THR A 269 14.35 -14.49 -77.15
N PRO A 270 13.56 -13.84 -76.27
CA PRO A 270 13.97 -13.57 -74.90
C PRO A 270 14.03 -14.89 -74.10
N LEU A 271 15.20 -15.21 -73.59
CA LEU A 271 15.47 -16.29 -72.65
C LEU A 271 15.47 -15.71 -71.25
N LEU A 272 14.90 -16.44 -70.30
CA LEU A 272 15.03 -16.09 -68.89
C LEU A 272 16.49 -16.27 -68.46
N LYS A 273 17.06 -15.24 -67.84
CA LYS A 273 18.39 -15.33 -67.23
C LYS A 273 18.28 -16.07 -65.89
N SER A 274 19.21 -16.97 -65.62
CA SER A 274 19.36 -17.58 -64.30
C SER A 274 19.98 -16.54 -63.36
N ASP A 275 19.15 -15.98 -62.50
CA ASP A 275 19.56 -15.03 -61.47
C ASP A 275 19.76 -15.79 -60.15
N GLU A 276 21.02 -16.00 -59.77
CA GLU A 276 21.38 -16.73 -58.54
C GLU A 276 20.88 -16.01 -57.28
N GLU A 277 20.88 -14.67 -57.28
CA GLU A 277 20.40 -13.85 -56.16
C GLU A 277 18.87 -14.00 -55.96
N LEU A 278 18.12 -14.12 -57.06
CA LEU A 278 16.68 -14.38 -57.02
C LEU A 278 16.38 -15.76 -56.43
N ILE A 279 17.15 -16.78 -56.82
CA ILE A 279 16.99 -18.15 -56.32
C ILE A 279 17.36 -18.22 -54.83
N GLU A 280 18.48 -17.61 -54.43
CA GLU A 280 18.89 -17.53 -53.03
C GLU A 280 17.82 -16.84 -52.16
N THR A 281 17.30 -15.69 -52.63
CA THR A 281 16.22 -14.96 -51.95
C THR A 281 14.93 -15.80 -51.85
N LEU A 282 14.63 -16.63 -52.85
CA LEU A 282 13.50 -17.57 -52.81
C LEU A 282 13.68 -18.63 -51.73
N GLU A 283 14.85 -19.26 -51.70
CA GLU A 283 15.16 -20.32 -50.74
C GLU A 283 15.16 -19.78 -49.30
N GLU A 284 15.78 -18.62 -49.05
CA GLU A 284 15.74 -17.95 -47.75
C GLU A 284 14.31 -17.66 -47.29
N ASN A 285 13.48 -17.10 -48.18
CA ASN A 285 12.09 -16.77 -47.85
C ASN A 285 11.23 -18.02 -47.62
N GLN A 286 11.52 -19.14 -48.29
CA GLN A 286 10.88 -20.42 -48.01
C GLN A 286 11.25 -20.95 -46.62
N VAL A 287 12.54 -20.92 -46.26
CA VAL A 287 13.01 -21.35 -44.94
C VAL A 287 12.36 -20.50 -43.84
N ARG A 288 12.33 -19.17 -43.99
CA ARG A 288 11.67 -18.26 -43.04
C ARG A 288 10.16 -18.55 -42.89
N ARG A 289 9.45 -18.82 -43.99
CA ARG A 289 8.02 -19.19 -43.92
C ARG A 289 7.78 -20.54 -43.25
N LEU A 290 8.68 -21.51 -43.42
CA LEU A 290 8.56 -22.82 -42.79
C LEU A 290 8.79 -22.75 -41.29
N SER A 291 9.72 -21.93 -40.82
CA SER A 291 9.96 -21.75 -39.38
C SER A 291 8.76 -21.10 -38.66
N PHE A 292 7.99 -20.23 -39.33
CA PHE A 292 6.77 -19.65 -38.77
C PHE A 292 5.62 -20.65 -38.60
N LYS A 293 5.60 -21.76 -39.35
CA LYS A 293 4.56 -22.79 -39.22
C LYS A 293 4.81 -23.78 -38.07
N GLN A 294 6.02 -23.80 -37.52
CA GLN A 294 6.43 -24.72 -36.46
C GLN A 294 6.34 -24.11 -35.05
N ASN A 295 6.15 -22.79 -34.96
CA ASN A 295 5.96 -22.04 -33.72
C ASN A 295 4.48 -21.70 -33.50
#